data_AF-A0A7W6TU09-F1
#
_entry.id   AF-A0A7W6TU09-F1
#
_cell.length_a   1.000
_cell.length_b   1.000
_cell.length_c   1.000
_cell.angle_alpha   90.00
_cell.angle_beta   90.00
_cell.angle_gamma   90.00
#
_symmetry.space_group_name_H-M   'P 1'
#
loop_
_entity.id
_entity.type
_entity.pdbx_description
1 polymer ?
#
loop_
_entity_poly.entity_id
_entity_poly.type
_entity_poly.pdbx_seq_one_letter_code
_entity_poly.pdbx_strand_id
1 'polypeptide(L)'
;MNVRDEYTRSLWMDVSVADAPALSRTVGVDVVVIGSGIAGLSVAYELACHGRSVAVLDRGGIGSGMTARTTAHLATALDDGYGELVRVRGPDCARHYYQSVEAAIDRAEAIQRDEHIDCDFRRVDGYWVQAPETPASELDEELDCCRKLGIPVEDCAEPTVFHSGGVVRSLRFSRQARLHPTRYLAGLAGALQRRGAQLYGDTCVESIRQERGDMIVTTASGYEVHAADVVVATNSPVNVQVAIHTKQAPYRTYALAAKIPAGALEDALYWDTLDPYHYVRLQPLSAEEDLVIIGGEDHKSGEADDGAQRLAALERWARERLPALREVTHRWSGQVLEPSDFVGFIGRSPGEEHLFIVSGDSGQGITNGLVAGMLIADLVMTGASPWEDVYAPARKIQKNIGEFISENITPLKNFAEYLTASEIAGVEHLRPGEGRLVRSGLKKIAACRDRNGHLHLHSASCTHLGCVVHWNALEQCWDCPCHGSQFAPDGTALNGPAVSPLGDIEKPANLEAAE
;
A
#
# COMPACT_ATOMS: atom_id res chain seq x y z
N MET A 1 -2.39 7.30 7.61
CA MET A 1 -0.94 7.11 7.38
C MET A 1 -0.42 8.41 6.82
N ASN A 2 0.77 8.88 7.20
CA ASN A 2 1.31 10.12 6.65
C ASN A 2 2.64 9.89 5.93
N VAL A 3 2.58 9.72 4.61
CA VAL A 3 3.79 9.50 3.80
C VAL A 3 4.50 10.79 3.39
N ARG A 4 3.92 11.96 3.69
CA ARG A 4 4.52 13.26 3.34
C ARG A 4 5.74 13.59 4.18
N ASP A 5 5.87 12.93 5.32
CA ASP A 5 6.98 13.11 6.26
C ASP A 5 8.16 12.17 5.95
N GLU A 6 7.98 11.22 5.03
CA GLU A 6 9.06 10.39 4.49
C GLU A 6 9.87 11.19 3.45
N TYR A 7 11.15 10.83 3.27
CA TYR A 7 12.09 11.64 2.50
C TYR A 7 11.82 11.66 0.98
N THR A 8 11.50 10.52 0.37
CA THR A 8 11.31 10.48 -1.08
C THR A 8 9.93 10.98 -1.49
N ARG A 9 9.80 11.51 -2.71
CA ARG A 9 8.55 12.08 -3.22
C ARG A 9 8.18 11.47 -4.56
N SER A 10 6.92 11.06 -4.68
CA SER A 10 6.34 10.63 -5.95
C SER A 10 5.78 11.83 -6.72
N LEU A 11 5.54 11.64 -8.01
CA LEU A 11 4.87 12.64 -8.86
C LEU A 11 3.41 12.94 -8.45
N TRP A 12 2.81 12.13 -7.58
CA TRP A 12 1.40 12.29 -7.19
C TRP A 12 1.20 13.28 -6.04
N MET A 13 2.26 13.53 -5.27
CA MET A 13 2.21 14.30 -4.03
C MET A 13 2.00 15.81 -4.23
N ASP A 14 2.06 16.29 -5.47
CA ASP A 14 1.88 17.69 -5.84
C ASP A 14 0.39 18.08 -5.97
N VAL A 15 -0.52 17.10 -5.93
CA VAL A 15 -1.97 17.32 -5.98
C VAL A 15 -2.54 17.40 -4.56
N SER A 16 -3.20 18.51 -4.25
CA SER A 16 -4.02 18.61 -3.04
C SER A 16 -5.36 17.91 -3.27
N VAL A 17 -5.71 16.96 -2.40
CA VAL A 17 -6.92 16.15 -2.51
C VAL A 17 -8.13 16.88 -1.94
N ALA A 18 -8.03 17.34 -0.68
CA ALA A 18 -9.04 18.15 -0.02
C ALA A 18 -8.41 18.94 1.12
N ASP A 19 -8.94 20.14 1.36
CA ASP A 19 -8.70 20.89 2.60
C ASP A 19 -9.75 20.43 3.62
N ALA A 20 -9.30 19.73 4.66
CA ALA A 20 -10.15 19.10 5.66
C ALA A 20 -9.64 19.45 7.06
N PRO A 21 -10.49 20.03 7.94
CA PRO A 21 -10.06 20.43 9.27
C PRO A 21 -9.79 19.21 10.16
N ALA A 22 -9.02 19.41 11.22
CA ALA A 22 -8.97 18.45 12.31
C ALA A 22 -10.31 18.34 13.03
N LEU A 23 -10.66 17.14 13.50
CA LEU A 23 -11.83 16.94 14.35
C LEU A 23 -11.67 17.75 15.64
N SER A 24 -12.66 18.60 15.92
CA SER A 24 -12.64 19.57 17.02
C SER A 24 -13.85 19.48 17.95
N ARG A 25 -14.72 18.49 17.72
CA ARG A 25 -15.89 18.18 18.55
C ARG A 25 -16.32 16.74 18.32
N THR A 26 -17.07 16.18 19.27
CA THR A 26 -17.73 14.89 19.05
C THR A 26 -18.82 15.00 18.00
N VAL A 27 -18.91 14.03 17.09
CA VAL A 27 -19.91 13.96 16.01
C VAL A 27 -20.55 12.58 15.92
N GLY A 28 -21.77 12.52 15.37
CA GLY A 28 -22.48 11.28 15.08
C GLY A 28 -22.72 11.14 13.57
N VAL A 29 -22.53 9.93 13.04
CA VAL A 29 -22.77 9.56 11.64
C VAL A 29 -23.26 8.11 11.55
N ASP A 30 -23.76 7.66 10.40
CA ASP A 30 -24.11 6.25 10.21
C ASP A 30 -22.84 5.40 10.13
N VAL A 31 -21.84 5.86 9.37
CA VAL A 31 -20.58 5.13 9.14
C VAL A 31 -19.38 6.06 9.31
N VAL A 32 -18.37 5.60 10.04
CA VAL A 32 -17.06 6.25 10.10
C VAL A 32 -16.00 5.42 9.38
N VAL A 33 -15.27 6.05 8.47
CA VAL A 33 -14.19 5.45 7.70
C VAL A 33 -12.86 6.00 8.21
N ILE A 34 -11.94 5.12 8.59
CA ILE A 34 -10.62 5.45 9.13
C ILE A 34 -9.59 5.14 8.04
N GLY A 35 -8.92 6.18 7.55
CA GLY A 35 -8.04 6.14 6.39
C GLY A 35 -8.69 6.76 5.16
N SER A 36 -7.99 7.69 4.52
CA SER A 36 -8.48 8.48 3.38
C SER A 36 -7.74 8.18 2.06
N GLY A 37 -7.12 7.01 1.97
CA GLY A 37 -6.60 6.48 0.71
C GLY A 37 -7.71 6.02 -0.23
N ILE A 38 -7.32 5.39 -1.35
CA ILE A 38 -8.24 4.85 -2.36
C ILE A 38 -9.33 3.95 -1.76
N ALA A 39 -8.97 3.05 -0.84
CA ALA A 39 -9.92 2.17 -0.18
C ALA A 39 -10.96 2.94 0.62
N GLY A 40 -10.52 3.82 1.53
CA GLY A 40 -11.43 4.55 2.40
C GLY A 40 -12.34 5.53 1.65
N LEU A 41 -11.79 6.29 0.69
CA LEU A 41 -12.61 7.21 -0.10
C LEU A 41 -13.56 6.50 -1.05
N SER A 42 -13.21 5.32 -1.58
CA SER A 42 -14.13 4.51 -2.40
C SER A 42 -15.29 3.97 -1.57
N VAL A 43 -15.03 3.45 -0.37
CA VAL A 43 -16.08 2.99 0.57
C VAL A 43 -16.98 4.15 0.99
N ALA A 44 -16.40 5.27 1.39
CA ALA A 44 -17.17 6.45 1.77
C ALA A 44 -18.06 6.92 0.60
N TYR A 45 -17.53 6.92 -0.63
CA TYR A 45 -18.26 7.36 -1.82
C TYR A 45 -19.48 6.49 -2.09
N GLU A 46 -19.33 5.17 -2.07
CA GLU A 46 -20.44 4.24 -2.30
C GLU A 46 -21.52 4.37 -1.21
N LEU A 47 -21.12 4.45 0.06
CA LEU A 47 -22.06 4.63 1.18
C LEU A 47 -22.81 5.96 1.09
N ALA A 48 -22.12 7.05 0.76
CA ALA A 48 -22.74 8.36 0.57
C ALA A 48 -23.69 8.39 -0.64
N CYS A 49 -23.38 7.67 -1.72
CA CYS A 49 -24.30 7.52 -2.86
C CYS A 49 -25.59 6.79 -2.48
N HIS A 50 -25.55 5.93 -1.46
CA HIS A 50 -26.71 5.24 -0.90
C HIS A 50 -27.36 6.01 0.27
N GLY A 51 -27.03 7.29 0.44
CA GLY A 51 -27.69 8.19 1.39
C GLY A 51 -27.27 8.01 2.85
N ARG A 52 -26.19 7.28 3.13
CA ARG A 52 -25.61 7.20 4.47
C ARG A 52 -24.87 8.49 4.82
N SER A 53 -24.99 8.94 6.06
CA SER A 53 -24.11 9.98 6.61
C SER A 53 -22.75 9.36 6.95
N VAL A 54 -21.68 9.95 6.41
CA VAL A 54 -20.32 9.39 6.51
C VAL A 54 -19.35 10.41 7.08
N ALA A 55 -18.48 9.98 7.99
CA ALA A 55 -17.26 10.70 8.37
C ALA A 55 -16.02 9.94 7.91
N VAL A 56 -15.03 10.64 7.35
CA VAL A 56 -13.71 10.08 6.99
C VAL A 56 -12.65 10.74 7.86
N LEU A 57 -11.86 9.93 8.56
CA LEU A 57 -10.76 10.39 9.43
C LEU A 57 -9.43 9.92 8.86
N ASP A 58 -8.45 10.81 8.72
CA ASP A 58 -7.05 10.42 8.49
C ASP A 58 -6.13 11.12 9.49
N ARG A 59 -5.04 10.44 9.88
CA ARG A 59 -4.03 11.03 10.76
C ARG A 59 -3.20 12.11 10.09
N GLY A 60 -3.14 12.11 8.77
CA GLY A 60 -2.51 13.18 7.97
C GLY A 60 -3.54 13.92 7.12
N GLY A 61 -3.07 14.60 6.09
CA GLY A 61 -3.96 15.20 5.09
C GLY A 61 -4.76 14.14 4.32
N ILE A 62 -5.93 14.54 3.78
CA ILE A 62 -6.74 13.64 2.97
C ILE A 62 -5.94 13.13 1.77
N GLY A 63 -5.94 11.81 1.57
CA GLY A 63 -5.22 11.14 0.48
C GLY A 63 -3.69 11.13 0.59
N SER A 64 -3.12 11.47 1.76
CA SER A 64 -1.65 11.57 1.95
C SER A 64 -0.98 10.27 2.44
N GLY A 65 -1.55 9.11 2.09
CA GLY A 65 -1.01 7.77 2.42
C GLY A 65 -0.37 7.06 1.21
N MET A 66 -0.33 5.72 1.23
CA MET A 66 0.27 4.92 0.15
C MET A 66 -0.38 5.08 -1.23
N THR A 67 -1.62 5.54 -1.31
CA THR A 67 -2.21 5.93 -2.61
C THR A 67 -1.41 7.05 -3.29
N ALA A 68 -0.73 7.91 -2.54
CA ALA A 68 0.19 8.90 -3.09
C ALA A 68 1.57 8.31 -3.44
N ARG A 69 1.82 7.01 -3.26
CA ARG A 69 3.08 6.31 -3.59
C ARG A 69 2.92 5.16 -4.59
N THR A 70 1.69 4.83 -4.98
CA THR A 70 1.39 3.80 -5.99
C THR A 70 1.98 4.14 -7.36
N THR A 71 2.02 3.17 -8.28
CA THR A 71 2.16 3.45 -9.73
C THR A 71 0.83 3.48 -10.46
N ALA A 72 -0.28 3.20 -9.78
CA ALA A 72 -1.65 3.28 -10.29
C ALA A 72 -1.91 2.42 -11.53
N HIS A 73 -1.51 1.14 -11.44
CA HIS A 73 -1.99 0.07 -12.30
C HIS A 73 -3.41 -0.33 -11.86
N LEU A 74 -4.35 -0.36 -12.80
CA LEU A 74 -5.68 -0.96 -12.58
C LEU A 74 -5.77 -2.16 -13.50
N ALA A 75 -5.38 -3.32 -12.99
CA ALA A 75 -5.29 -4.56 -13.75
C ALA A 75 -6.19 -5.64 -13.14
N THR A 76 -6.74 -6.49 -14.02
CA THR A 76 -7.35 -7.78 -13.67
C THR A 76 -6.31 -8.88 -13.56
N ALA A 77 -5.10 -8.70 -14.11
CA ALA A 77 -4.00 -9.62 -13.85
C ALA A 77 -3.72 -9.66 -12.35
N LEU A 78 -3.52 -10.86 -11.81
CA LEU A 78 -3.11 -11.07 -10.42
C LEU A 78 -1.58 -11.15 -10.39
N ASP A 79 -0.93 -10.47 -9.44
CA ASP A 79 0.55 -10.40 -9.36
C ASP A 79 1.16 -11.80 -9.28
N ASP A 80 0.58 -12.70 -8.47
CA ASP A 80 1.01 -14.10 -8.33
C ASP A 80 0.43 -15.06 -9.40
N GLY A 81 -0.41 -14.56 -10.30
CA GLY A 81 -1.08 -15.35 -11.34
C GLY A 81 -2.32 -16.13 -10.88
N TYR A 82 -3.25 -16.34 -11.80
CA TYR A 82 -4.48 -17.11 -11.56
C TYR A 82 -4.19 -18.59 -11.29
N GLY A 83 -3.14 -19.17 -11.88
CA GLY A 83 -2.70 -20.53 -11.60
C GLY A 83 -2.49 -20.80 -10.11
N GLU A 84 -1.78 -19.91 -9.44
CA GLU A 84 -1.48 -19.99 -8.01
C GLU A 84 -2.73 -19.77 -7.15
N LEU A 85 -3.58 -18.80 -7.53
CA LEU A 85 -4.85 -18.60 -6.84
C LEU A 85 -5.77 -19.82 -6.95
N VAL A 86 -5.83 -20.48 -8.11
CA VAL A 86 -6.58 -21.73 -8.28
C VAL A 86 -6.00 -22.84 -7.42
N ARG A 87 -4.67 -22.95 -7.32
CA ARG A 87 -3.99 -23.95 -6.49
C ARG A 87 -4.34 -23.81 -5.01
N VAL A 88 -4.40 -22.57 -4.50
CA VAL A 88 -4.60 -22.29 -3.06
C VAL A 88 -6.08 -22.13 -2.68
N ARG A 89 -6.90 -21.56 -3.56
CA ARG A 89 -8.29 -21.15 -3.26
C ARG A 89 -9.35 -21.76 -4.17
N GLY A 90 -8.93 -22.48 -5.21
CA GLY A 90 -9.82 -23.14 -6.16
C GLY A 90 -10.35 -22.22 -7.26
N PRO A 91 -10.92 -22.82 -8.34
CA PRO A 91 -11.31 -22.11 -9.56
C PRO A 91 -12.46 -21.12 -9.36
N ASP A 92 -13.39 -21.39 -8.44
CA ASP A 92 -14.53 -20.48 -8.22
C ASP A 92 -14.09 -19.19 -7.53
N CYS A 93 -13.16 -19.29 -6.56
CA CYS A 93 -12.56 -18.11 -5.94
C CYS A 93 -11.79 -17.27 -6.96
N ALA A 94 -10.98 -17.90 -7.82
CA ALA A 94 -10.24 -17.23 -8.88
C ALA A 94 -11.16 -16.50 -9.87
N ARG A 95 -12.27 -17.13 -10.27
CA ARG A 95 -13.27 -16.51 -11.15
C ARG A 95 -13.96 -15.32 -10.48
N HIS A 96 -14.36 -15.44 -9.21
CA HIS A 96 -15.00 -14.35 -8.49
C HIS A 96 -14.04 -13.18 -8.24
N TYR A 97 -12.76 -13.45 -8.00
CA TYR A 97 -11.72 -12.42 -7.92
C TYR A 97 -11.58 -11.66 -9.25
N TYR A 98 -11.51 -12.36 -10.39
CA TYR A 98 -11.48 -11.68 -11.70
C TYR A 98 -12.71 -10.78 -11.90
N GLN A 99 -13.90 -11.31 -11.60
CA GLN A 99 -15.16 -10.59 -11.75
C GLN A 99 -15.28 -9.35 -10.85
N SER A 100 -14.84 -9.44 -9.59
CA SER A 100 -14.85 -8.30 -8.67
C SER A 100 -13.91 -7.20 -9.13
N VAL A 101 -12.71 -7.57 -9.58
CA VAL A 101 -11.71 -6.64 -10.09
C VAL A 101 -12.17 -5.98 -11.38
N GLU A 102 -12.68 -6.75 -12.35
CA GLU A 102 -13.23 -6.19 -13.59
C GLU A 102 -14.36 -5.18 -13.29
N ALA A 103 -15.30 -5.56 -12.42
CA ALA A 103 -16.38 -4.68 -11.98
C ALA A 103 -15.86 -3.41 -11.28
N ALA A 104 -14.76 -3.51 -10.53
CA ALA A 104 -14.17 -2.36 -9.84
C ALA A 104 -13.56 -1.34 -10.82
N ILE A 105 -12.92 -1.82 -11.90
CA ILE A 105 -12.39 -0.94 -12.95
C ILE A 105 -13.55 -0.30 -13.73
N ASP A 106 -14.59 -1.08 -14.07
CA ASP A 106 -15.83 -0.55 -14.67
C ASP A 106 -16.51 0.49 -13.79
N ARG A 107 -16.50 0.28 -12.47
CA ARG A 107 -17.07 1.22 -11.51
C ARG A 107 -16.24 2.50 -11.42
N ALA A 108 -14.92 2.43 -11.41
CA ALA A 108 -14.06 3.61 -11.44
C ALA A 108 -14.27 4.47 -12.70
N GLU A 109 -14.42 3.83 -13.87
CA GLU A 109 -14.77 4.51 -15.12
C GLU A 109 -16.13 5.22 -15.03
N ALA A 110 -17.13 4.54 -14.47
CA ALA A 110 -18.44 5.13 -14.25
C ALA A 110 -18.40 6.33 -13.30
N ILE A 111 -17.70 6.22 -12.16
CA ILE A 111 -17.55 7.31 -11.20
C ILE A 111 -16.82 8.49 -11.83
N GLN A 112 -15.71 8.22 -12.55
CA GLN A 112 -14.96 9.25 -13.25
C GLN A 112 -15.85 10.05 -14.21
N ARG A 113 -16.66 9.35 -15.01
CA ARG A 113 -17.59 9.97 -15.95
C ARG A 113 -18.70 10.75 -15.23
N ASP A 114 -19.35 10.13 -14.25
CA ASP A 114 -20.56 10.66 -13.61
C ASP A 114 -20.24 11.85 -12.68
N GLU A 115 -19.06 11.86 -12.05
CA GLU A 115 -18.57 12.97 -11.22
C GLU A 115 -17.68 13.96 -12.00
N HIS A 116 -17.46 13.73 -13.29
CA HIS A 116 -16.60 14.53 -14.17
C HIS A 116 -15.18 14.74 -13.63
N ILE A 117 -14.54 13.65 -13.19
CA ILE A 117 -13.22 13.70 -12.59
C ILE A 117 -12.15 13.75 -13.67
N ASP A 118 -11.35 14.82 -13.69
CA ASP A 118 -10.20 14.98 -14.58
C ASP A 118 -8.96 14.26 -14.00
N CYS A 119 -8.96 12.93 -14.09
CA CYS A 119 -7.91 12.07 -13.52
C CYS A 119 -7.21 11.21 -14.57
N ASP A 120 -7.17 11.64 -15.83
CA ASP A 120 -6.50 10.91 -16.91
C ASP A 120 -6.92 9.42 -17.02
N PHE A 121 -8.18 9.11 -16.67
CA PHE A 121 -8.66 7.73 -16.74
C PHE A 121 -8.66 7.28 -18.19
N ARG A 122 -8.09 6.10 -18.45
CA ARG A 122 -8.13 5.50 -19.77
C ARG A 122 -8.04 3.99 -19.69
N ARG A 123 -8.87 3.33 -20.51
CA ARG A 123 -8.74 1.91 -20.80
C ARG A 123 -7.54 1.64 -21.68
N VAL A 124 -6.76 0.64 -21.30
CA VAL A 124 -5.55 0.20 -21.98
C VAL A 124 -5.46 -1.32 -21.92
N ASP A 125 -4.58 -1.89 -22.73
CA ASP A 125 -4.19 -3.28 -22.59
C ASP A 125 -3.13 -3.43 -21.49
N GLY A 126 -3.01 -4.64 -20.95
CA GLY A 126 -1.95 -5.05 -20.04
C GLY A 126 -1.19 -6.23 -20.61
N TYR A 127 0.13 -6.24 -20.45
CA TYR A 127 1.01 -7.26 -21.00
C TYR A 127 1.87 -7.88 -19.89
N TRP A 128 1.69 -9.18 -19.66
CA TRP A 128 2.61 -9.98 -18.87
C TRP A 128 3.70 -10.53 -19.78
N VAL A 129 4.91 -10.01 -19.66
CA VAL A 129 6.00 -10.21 -20.62
C VAL A 129 6.99 -11.23 -20.11
N GLN A 130 7.30 -12.23 -20.93
CA GLN A 130 8.27 -13.24 -20.57
C GLN A 130 9.69 -12.65 -20.46
N ALA A 131 10.32 -12.79 -19.30
CA ALA A 131 11.74 -12.48 -19.11
C ALA A 131 12.63 -13.64 -19.62
N PRO A 132 13.83 -13.36 -20.18
CA PRO A 132 14.72 -14.40 -20.72
C PRO A 132 15.15 -15.44 -19.68
N GLU A 133 15.20 -15.04 -18.42
CA GLU A 133 15.61 -15.86 -17.28
C GLU A 133 14.51 -16.83 -16.82
N THR A 134 13.28 -16.69 -17.32
CA THR A 134 12.09 -17.40 -16.83
C THR A 134 11.58 -18.45 -17.83
N PRO A 135 11.06 -19.59 -17.35
CA PRO A 135 10.63 -20.67 -18.22
C PRO A 135 9.35 -20.30 -18.99
N ALA A 136 9.30 -20.65 -20.29
CA ALA A 136 8.12 -20.39 -21.13
C ALA A 136 6.85 -21.08 -20.65
N SER A 137 6.97 -22.15 -19.84
CA SER A 137 5.85 -22.87 -19.27
C SER A 137 5.02 -22.02 -18.32
N GLU A 138 5.60 -20.97 -17.72
CA GLU A 138 4.87 -20.08 -16.80
C GLU A 138 3.70 -19.38 -17.52
N LEU A 139 3.96 -18.79 -18.69
CA LEU A 139 2.89 -18.19 -19.51
C LEU A 139 1.94 -19.24 -20.11
N ASP A 140 2.44 -20.46 -20.42
CA ASP A 140 1.57 -21.54 -20.90
C ASP A 140 0.55 -21.96 -19.84
N GLU A 141 1.02 -22.16 -18.60
CA GLU A 141 0.21 -22.58 -17.46
C GLU A 141 -0.83 -21.51 -17.10
N GLU A 142 -0.43 -20.24 -17.08
CA GLU A 142 -1.35 -19.14 -16.82
C GLU A 142 -2.40 -18.99 -17.92
N LEU A 143 -1.98 -19.03 -19.19
CA LEU A 143 -2.89 -18.94 -20.34
C LEU A 143 -3.96 -20.04 -20.30
N ASP A 144 -3.55 -21.27 -20.02
CA ASP A 144 -4.46 -22.41 -19.88
C ASP A 144 -5.38 -22.26 -18.66
N CYS A 145 -4.87 -21.73 -17.55
CA CYS A 145 -5.67 -21.43 -16.37
C CYS A 145 -6.75 -20.39 -16.68
N CYS A 146 -6.37 -19.24 -17.21
CA CYS A 146 -7.26 -18.15 -17.60
C CYS A 146 -8.36 -18.63 -18.56
N ARG A 147 -8.00 -19.40 -19.59
CA ARG A 147 -8.96 -20.00 -20.54
C ARG A 147 -9.98 -20.91 -19.86
N LYS A 148 -9.56 -21.74 -18.89
CA LYS A 148 -10.46 -22.62 -18.11
C LYS A 148 -11.39 -21.82 -17.21
N LEU A 149 -10.93 -20.67 -16.70
CA LEU A 149 -11.73 -19.77 -15.87
C LEU A 149 -12.70 -18.90 -16.69
N GLY A 150 -12.46 -18.77 -17.99
CA GLY A 150 -13.21 -17.88 -18.88
C GLY A 150 -12.70 -16.44 -18.87
N ILE A 151 -11.46 -16.23 -18.43
CA ILE A 151 -10.81 -14.91 -18.36
C ILE A 151 -10.30 -14.57 -19.77
N PRO A 152 -10.67 -13.40 -20.34
CA PRO A 152 -10.17 -12.95 -21.63
C PRO A 152 -8.66 -12.67 -21.57
N VAL A 153 -7.89 -13.54 -22.19
CA VAL A 153 -6.45 -13.41 -22.35
C VAL A 153 -6.04 -13.91 -23.72
N GLU A 154 -5.08 -13.22 -24.33
CA GLU A 154 -4.51 -13.60 -25.63
C GLU A 154 -3.01 -13.86 -25.49
N ASP A 155 -2.54 -14.96 -26.10
CA ASP A 155 -1.12 -15.19 -26.29
C ASP A 155 -0.68 -14.32 -27.46
N CYS A 156 0.28 -13.43 -27.21
CA CYS A 156 0.78 -12.52 -28.22
C CYS A 156 2.30 -12.48 -28.21
N ALA A 157 2.82 -11.94 -29.29
CA ALA A 157 4.23 -11.78 -29.46
C ALA A 157 4.40 -10.40 -30.09
N GLU A 158 4.67 -9.40 -29.25
CA GLU A 158 4.79 -8.01 -29.64
C GLU A 158 6.13 -7.42 -29.16
N PRO A 159 6.62 -6.33 -29.76
CA PRO A 159 7.69 -5.53 -29.19
C PRO A 159 7.26 -4.98 -27.81
N THR A 160 8.13 -5.06 -26.81
CA THR A 160 7.82 -4.59 -25.45
C THR A 160 8.97 -3.78 -24.86
N VAL A 161 8.67 -3.02 -23.80
CA VAL A 161 9.67 -2.25 -23.04
C VAL A 161 10.77 -3.11 -22.43
N PHE A 162 10.54 -4.40 -22.24
CA PHE A 162 11.46 -5.27 -21.53
C PHE A 162 12.64 -5.74 -22.38
N HIS A 163 12.53 -5.63 -23.70
CA HIS A 163 13.49 -6.19 -24.64
C HIS A 163 13.77 -5.27 -25.81
N SER A 164 15.02 -4.81 -25.91
CA SER A 164 15.48 -3.87 -26.92
C SER A 164 15.72 -4.48 -28.32
N GLY A 165 15.34 -5.75 -28.55
CA GLY A 165 15.85 -6.55 -29.68
C GLY A 165 14.87 -7.44 -30.43
N GLY A 166 13.57 -7.40 -30.16
CA GLY A 166 12.63 -8.21 -30.92
C GLY A 166 11.27 -8.40 -30.27
N VAL A 167 10.50 -9.26 -30.93
CA VAL A 167 9.20 -9.73 -30.48
C VAL A 167 9.40 -10.70 -29.32
N VAL A 168 8.74 -10.43 -28.19
CA VAL A 168 8.80 -11.28 -26.99
C VAL A 168 7.41 -11.78 -26.73
N ARG A 169 7.31 -13.04 -26.32
CA ARG A 169 6.04 -13.63 -25.93
C ARG A 169 5.49 -12.90 -24.70
N SER A 170 4.21 -12.60 -24.75
CA SER A 170 3.48 -12.02 -23.64
C SER A 170 2.03 -12.47 -23.63
N LEU A 171 1.41 -12.42 -22.46
CA LEU A 171 -0.03 -12.56 -22.33
C LEU A 171 -0.67 -11.18 -22.30
N ARG A 172 -1.59 -10.93 -23.22
CA ARG A 172 -2.36 -9.68 -23.29
C ARG A 172 -3.68 -9.82 -22.55
N PHE A 173 -3.84 -9.01 -21.51
CA PHE A 173 -5.09 -8.78 -20.80
C PHE A 173 -5.72 -7.51 -21.33
N SER A 174 -6.88 -7.63 -21.98
CA SER A 174 -7.57 -6.44 -22.52
C SER A 174 -8.30 -5.66 -21.43
N ARG A 175 -8.67 -4.41 -21.74
CA ARG A 175 -9.57 -3.58 -20.91
C ARG A 175 -9.08 -3.30 -19.48
N GLN A 176 -7.77 -3.32 -19.27
CA GLN A 176 -7.15 -2.77 -18.07
C GLN A 176 -7.33 -1.25 -18.04
N ALA A 177 -6.85 -0.58 -17.01
CA ALA A 177 -6.92 0.87 -16.95
C ALA A 177 -5.72 1.49 -16.24
N ARG A 178 -5.61 2.80 -16.41
CA ARG A 178 -4.76 3.65 -15.60
C ARG A 178 -5.52 4.94 -15.28
N LEU A 179 -5.10 5.61 -14.22
CA LEU A 179 -5.56 6.94 -13.86
C LEU A 179 -4.48 7.68 -13.07
N HIS A 180 -4.67 8.98 -12.87
CA HIS A 180 -3.93 9.80 -11.93
C HIS A 180 -4.56 9.65 -10.52
N PRO A 181 -3.89 8.97 -9.58
CA PRO A 181 -4.52 8.51 -8.33
C PRO A 181 -4.99 9.65 -7.43
N THR A 182 -4.14 10.65 -7.18
CA THR A 182 -4.50 11.78 -6.29
C THR A 182 -5.52 12.75 -6.89
N ARG A 183 -5.56 12.91 -8.22
CA ARG A 183 -6.67 13.63 -8.90
C ARG A 183 -7.98 12.86 -8.79
N TYR A 184 -7.95 11.53 -8.92
CA TYR A 184 -9.13 10.70 -8.70
C TYR A 184 -9.66 10.85 -7.26
N LEU A 185 -8.77 10.77 -6.26
CA LEU A 185 -9.15 11.02 -4.85
C LEU A 185 -9.71 12.44 -4.64
N ALA A 186 -9.15 13.46 -5.31
CA ALA A 186 -9.66 14.83 -5.21
C ALA A 186 -11.10 14.94 -5.74
N GLY A 187 -11.37 14.27 -6.87
CA GLY A 187 -12.71 14.15 -7.43
C GLY A 187 -13.68 13.45 -6.47
N LEU A 188 -13.28 12.33 -5.88
CA LEU A 188 -14.07 11.61 -4.87
C LEU A 188 -14.35 12.48 -3.63
N ALA A 189 -13.33 13.16 -3.10
CA ALA A 189 -13.46 14.01 -1.93
C ALA A 189 -14.43 15.18 -2.20
N GLY A 190 -14.34 15.82 -3.37
CA GLY A 190 -15.29 16.84 -3.79
C GLY A 190 -16.72 16.30 -3.94
N ALA A 191 -16.88 15.08 -4.48
CA ALA A 191 -18.16 14.41 -4.62
C ALA A 191 -18.79 14.03 -3.26
N LEU A 192 -17.96 13.63 -2.31
CA LEU A 192 -18.33 13.33 -0.92
C LEU A 192 -18.81 14.59 -0.18
N GLN A 193 -18.07 15.69 -0.28
CA GLN A 193 -18.45 16.98 0.32
C GLN A 193 -19.79 17.50 -0.23
N ARG A 194 -20.03 17.37 -1.55
CA ARG A 194 -21.33 17.72 -2.16
C ARG A 194 -22.49 16.90 -1.60
N ARG A 195 -22.23 15.68 -1.14
CA ARG A 195 -23.21 14.78 -0.50
C ARG A 195 -23.31 14.96 1.02
N GLY A 196 -22.58 15.92 1.59
CA GLY A 196 -22.61 16.19 3.03
C GLY A 196 -21.76 15.25 3.88
N ALA A 197 -20.88 14.45 3.27
CA ALA A 197 -19.90 13.68 4.03
C ALA A 197 -18.90 14.62 4.73
N GLN A 198 -18.46 14.22 5.93
CA GLN A 198 -17.55 14.99 6.76
C GLN A 198 -16.14 14.42 6.60
N LEU A 199 -15.19 15.24 6.12
CA LEU A 199 -13.79 14.83 5.99
C LEU A 199 -12.97 15.53 7.08
N TYR A 200 -12.16 14.76 7.79
CA TYR A 200 -11.28 15.25 8.83
C TYR A 200 -9.85 14.76 8.59
N GLY A 201 -8.97 15.70 8.22
CA GLY A 201 -7.52 15.46 8.18
C GLY A 201 -6.90 15.63 9.55
N ASP A 202 -5.62 15.31 9.69
CA ASP A 202 -4.83 15.53 10.91
C ASP A 202 -5.53 15.03 12.20
N THR A 203 -6.28 13.94 12.07
CA THR A 203 -7.15 13.34 13.08
C THR A 203 -6.77 11.87 13.27
N CYS A 204 -5.80 11.62 14.15
CA CYS A 204 -5.35 10.27 14.43
C CYS A 204 -6.35 9.53 15.32
N VAL A 205 -6.80 8.35 14.89
CA VAL A 205 -7.63 7.43 15.69
C VAL A 205 -6.75 6.61 16.62
N GLU A 206 -7.09 6.59 17.91
CA GLU A 206 -6.38 5.84 18.95
C GLU A 206 -7.10 4.56 19.36
N SER A 207 -8.43 4.59 19.42
CA SER A 207 -9.19 3.42 19.84
C SER A 207 -10.55 3.33 19.17
N ILE A 208 -11.03 2.10 19.04
CA ILE A 208 -12.34 1.74 18.52
C ILE A 208 -12.93 0.78 19.56
N ARG A 209 -14.13 1.10 20.06
CA ARG A 209 -14.82 0.28 21.05
C ARG A 209 -16.32 0.26 20.75
N GLN A 210 -16.99 -0.82 21.13
CA GLN A 210 -18.44 -0.88 21.08
C GLN A 210 -19.01 -0.60 22.48
N GLU A 211 -19.96 0.32 22.58
CA GLU A 211 -20.68 0.63 23.82
C GLU A 211 -22.19 0.74 23.55
N ARG A 212 -23.00 -0.05 24.26
CA ARG A 212 -24.47 -0.03 24.18
C ARG A 212 -25.04 -0.19 22.76
N GLY A 213 -24.30 -0.86 21.87
CA GLY A 213 -24.70 -1.11 20.48
C GLY A 213 -24.05 -0.14 19.48
N ASP A 214 -23.54 1.01 19.95
CA ASP A 214 -22.88 1.98 19.08
C ASP A 214 -21.37 1.76 19.04
N MET A 215 -20.77 2.04 17.89
CA MET A 215 -19.33 2.10 17.73
C MET A 215 -18.82 3.48 18.12
N ILE A 216 -17.84 3.53 19.01
CA ILE A 216 -17.19 4.76 19.47
C ILE A 216 -15.73 4.74 19.02
N VAL A 217 -15.39 5.70 18.16
CA VAL A 217 -14.04 5.94 17.67
C VAL A 217 -13.44 7.13 18.39
N THR A 218 -12.40 6.91 19.21
CA THR A 218 -11.73 7.96 19.97
C THR A 218 -10.44 8.39 19.26
N THR A 219 -10.27 9.71 19.12
CA THR A 219 -9.10 10.33 18.49
C THR A 219 -8.06 10.77 19.51
N ALA A 220 -6.82 10.99 19.07
CA ALA A 220 -5.71 11.45 19.91
C ALA A 220 -5.93 12.83 20.55
N SER A 221 -6.81 13.65 19.97
CA SER A 221 -7.23 14.93 20.53
C SER A 221 -8.35 14.80 21.58
N GLY A 222 -8.82 13.58 21.85
CA GLY A 222 -9.87 13.27 22.83
C GLY A 222 -11.29 13.42 22.31
N TYR A 223 -11.50 13.85 21.06
CA TYR A 223 -12.83 13.89 20.46
C TYR A 223 -13.25 12.51 19.94
N GLU A 224 -14.56 12.26 19.93
CA GLU A 224 -15.13 10.97 19.52
C GLU A 224 -15.99 11.09 18.26
N VAL A 225 -16.04 10.01 17.48
CA VAL A 225 -17.07 9.80 16.45
C VAL A 225 -17.92 8.61 16.86
N HIS A 226 -19.24 8.82 16.94
CA HIS A 226 -20.21 7.79 17.26
C HIS A 226 -20.86 7.32 15.95
N ALA A 227 -20.86 6.01 15.70
CA ALA A 227 -21.37 5.45 14.45
C ALA A 227 -22.05 4.09 14.65
N ALA A 228 -22.90 3.70 13.69
CA ALA A 228 -23.42 2.34 13.63
C ALA A 228 -22.35 1.37 13.13
N ASP A 229 -21.60 1.76 12.09
CA ASP A 229 -20.56 0.94 11.49
C ASP A 229 -19.21 1.70 11.39
N VAL A 230 -18.11 0.95 11.48
CA VAL A 230 -16.74 1.47 11.34
C VAL A 230 -16.00 0.71 10.24
N VAL A 231 -15.30 1.44 9.36
CA VAL A 231 -14.44 0.85 8.33
C VAL A 231 -12.99 1.26 8.60
N VAL A 232 -12.09 0.30 8.76
CA VAL A 232 -10.65 0.52 8.93
C VAL A 232 -9.92 0.25 7.61
N ALA A 233 -9.55 1.30 6.90
CA ALA A 233 -8.88 1.28 5.60
C ALA A 233 -7.47 1.92 5.70
N THR A 234 -6.68 1.47 6.67
CA THR A 234 -5.39 2.08 7.06
C THR A 234 -4.16 1.34 6.50
N ASN A 235 -4.32 0.55 5.44
CA ASN A 235 -3.36 -0.45 4.95
C ASN A 235 -3.16 -1.61 5.94
N SER A 236 -2.48 -1.37 7.07
CA SER A 236 -2.49 -2.30 8.21
C SER A 236 -3.54 -1.83 9.23
N PRO A 237 -4.52 -2.66 9.63
CA PRO A 237 -5.58 -2.25 10.54
C PRO A 237 -5.03 -1.77 11.89
N VAL A 238 -5.52 -0.65 12.40
CA VAL A 238 -5.16 -0.14 13.74
C VAL A 238 -5.89 -0.88 14.88
N ASN A 239 -6.73 -1.87 14.56
CA ASN A 239 -7.48 -2.62 15.55
C ASN A 239 -6.62 -3.72 16.19
N VAL A 240 -6.90 -4.03 17.46
CA VAL A 240 -6.06 -4.92 18.30
C VAL A 240 -6.26 -6.41 17.97
N GLN A 241 -7.04 -6.75 16.94
CA GLN A 241 -7.24 -8.15 16.56
C GLN A 241 -6.02 -8.67 15.78
N VAL A 242 -5.07 -9.23 16.53
CA VAL A 242 -3.78 -9.77 16.05
C VAL A 242 -3.92 -10.77 14.89
N ALA A 243 -5.07 -11.42 14.75
CA ALA A 243 -5.29 -12.48 13.76
C ALA A 243 -5.10 -12.05 12.30
N ILE A 244 -5.30 -10.77 11.96
CA ILE A 244 -5.07 -10.28 10.59
C ILE A 244 -3.58 -10.06 10.31
N HIS A 245 -2.85 -9.57 11.31
CA HIS A 245 -1.43 -9.24 11.19
C HIS A 245 -0.55 -10.48 10.98
N THR A 246 -0.99 -11.66 11.39
CA THR A 246 -0.28 -12.93 11.12
C THR A 246 -0.48 -13.46 9.70
N LYS A 247 -1.34 -12.82 8.90
CA LYS A 247 -1.74 -13.29 7.56
C LYS A 247 -1.16 -12.45 6.43
N GLN A 248 -0.33 -11.46 6.76
CA GLN A 248 0.25 -10.55 5.79
C GLN A 248 1.63 -10.07 6.25
N ALA A 249 2.47 -9.68 5.30
CA ALA A 249 3.83 -9.22 5.58
C ALA A 249 4.10 -7.89 4.87
N PRO A 250 4.83 -6.95 5.49
CA PRO A 250 5.14 -5.67 4.86
C PRO A 250 6.29 -5.81 3.86
N TYR A 251 6.06 -5.38 2.62
CA TYR A 251 7.08 -5.30 1.57
C TYR A 251 7.27 -3.85 1.15
N ARG A 252 8.51 -3.54 0.78
CA ARG A 252 8.95 -2.26 0.23
C ARG A 252 9.13 -2.44 -1.26
N THR A 253 8.54 -1.54 -2.04
CA THR A 253 8.68 -1.47 -3.50
C THR A 253 9.27 -0.12 -3.89
N TYR A 254 9.97 -0.07 -5.03
CA TYR A 254 10.63 1.14 -5.53
C TYR A 254 10.07 1.54 -6.87
N ALA A 255 10.03 2.84 -7.12
CA ALA A 255 9.62 3.37 -8.40
C ALA A 255 10.36 4.66 -8.75
N LEU A 256 10.42 4.94 -10.05
CA LEU A 256 10.91 6.19 -10.61
C LEU A 256 9.99 6.66 -11.72
N ALA A 257 10.04 7.96 -12.01
CA ALA A 257 9.37 8.56 -13.15
C ALA A 257 10.39 9.32 -13.99
N ALA A 258 10.34 9.14 -15.31
CA ALA A 258 11.24 9.79 -16.25
C ALA A 258 10.49 10.30 -17.48
N LYS A 259 10.99 11.38 -18.09
CA LYS A 259 10.41 11.92 -19.32
C LYS A 259 10.74 11.03 -20.52
N ILE A 260 9.78 10.87 -21.41
CA ILE A 260 9.95 10.29 -22.75
C ILE A 260 9.20 11.14 -23.79
N PRO A 261 9.58 11.12 -25.08
CA PRO A 261 8.76 11.71 -26.13
C PRO A 261 7.38 11.05 -26.19
N ALA A 262 6.33 11.83 -26.41
CA ALA A 262 4.99 11.31 -26.63
C ALA A 262 4.97 10.31 -27.80
N GLY A 263 4.31 9.17 -27.59
CA GLY A 263 4.24 8.07 -28.57
C GLY A 263 5.53 7.25 -28.73
N ALA A 264 6.57 7.48 -27.92
CA ALA A 264 7.77 6.65 -27.91
C ALA A 264 7.53 5.26 -27.29
N LEU A 265 6.46 5.12 -26.51
CA LEU A 265 6.00 3.87 -25.93
C LEU A 265 4.48 3.78 -26.12
N GLU A 266 3.97 2.60 -26.45
CA GLU A 266 2.54 2.35 -26.45
C GLU A 266 1.97 2.45 -25.04
N ASP A 267 0.83 3.12 -24.95
CA ASP A 267 0.10 3.39 -23.73
C ASP A 267 -0.62 2.13 -23.22
N ALA A 268 0.11 1.34 -22.44
CA ALA A 268 -0.34 0.09 -21.85
C ALA A 268 0.26 -0.11 -20.45
N LEU A 269 -0.22 -1.14 -19.76
CA LEU A 269 0.39 -1.67 -18.54
C LEU A 269 1.35 -2.80 -18.93
N TYR A 270 2.55 -2.81 -18.37
CA TYR A 270 3.54 -3.84 -18.66
C TYR A 270 4.11 -4.37 -17.35
N TRP A 271 4.28 -5.68 -17.22
CA TRP A 271 5.03 -6.31 -16.13
C TRP A 271 5.75 -7.56 -16.64
N ASP A 272 6.88 -7.93 -16.05
CA ASP A 272 7.64 -9.13 -16.42
C ASP A 272 7.37 -10.32 -15.49
N THR A 273 7.96 -11.47 -15.81
CA THR A 273 7.88 -12.73 -15.04
C THR A 273 9.02 -12.87 -14.01
N LEU A 274 9.85 -11.84 -13.80
CA LEU A 274 10.94 -11.93 -12.82
C LEU A 274 10.38 -11.91 -11.38
N ASP A 275 11.19 -12.33 -10.42
CA ASP A 275 10.91 -12.15 -9.00
C ASP A 275 12.18 -11.62 -8.29
N PRO A 276 12.20 -10.36 -7.82
CA PRO A 276 11.11 -9.36 -7.94
C PRO A 276 10.90 -8.91 -9.40
N TYR A 277 9.62 -8.72 -9.78
CA TYR A 277 9.23 -8.28 -11.12
C TYR A 277 9.45 -6.78 -11.34
N HIS A 278 9.55 -6.36 -12.60
CA HIS A 278 9.51 -4.97 -13.01
C HIS A 278 8.19 -4.65 -13.70
N TYR A 279 7.70 -3.43 -13.52
CA TYR A 279 6.45 -2.98 -14.12
C TYR A 279 6.55 -1.55 -14.64
N VAL A 280 5.83 -1.27 -15.74
CA VAL A 280 5.93 -0.02 -16.49
C VAL A 280 4.54 0.45 -16.93
N ARG A 281 4.27 1.76 -16.78
CA ARG A 281 3.15 2.43 -17.46
C ARG A 281 3.46 3.88 -17.79
N LEU A 282 2.62 4.49 -18.62
CA LEU A 282 2.72 5.91 -18.96
C LEU A 282 1.78 6.80 -18.15
N GLN A 283 2.19 8.04 -17.90
CA GLN A 283 1.38 9.13 -17.37
C GLN A 283 1.54 10.34 -18.31
N PRO A 284 0.44 10.85 -18.92
CA PRO A 284 0.50 12.03 -19.76
C PRO A 284 1.10 13.24 -19.04
N LEU A 285 1.96 14.00 -19.74
CA LEU A 285 2.58 15.22 -19.22
C LEU A 285 2.27 16.45 -20.10
N SER A 286 2.49 16.36 -21.41
CA SER A 286 2.14 17.39 -22.40
C SER A 286 1.75 16.77 -23.74
N ALA A 287 1.57 17.58 -24.79
CA ALA A 287 1.33 17.08 -26.14
C ALA A 287 2.59 16.43 -26.78
N GLU A 288 3.77 16.72 -26.23
CA GLU A 288 5.07 16.32 -26.78
C GLU A 288 5.83 15.32 -25.89
N GLU A 289 5.45 15.21 -24.62
CA GLU A 289 6.12 14.36 -23.63
C GLU A 289 5.12 13.59 -22.77
N ASP A 290 5.52 12.36 -22.42
CA ASP A 290 4.90 11.55 -21.37
C ASP A 290 5.91 11.35 -20.23
N LEU A 291 5.40 10.98 -19.06
CA LEU A 291 6.20 10.36 -18.01
C LEU A 291 6.04 8.84 -18.10
N VAL A 292 7.17 8.12 -18.20
CA VAL A 292 7.19 6.69 -17.95
C VAL A 292 7.42 6.46 -16.46
N ILE A 293 6.57 5.64 -15.87
CA ILE A 293 6.67 5.20 -14.48
C ILE A 293 7.13 3.76 -14.50
N ILE A 294 8.19 3.48 -13.76
CA ILE A 294 8.84 2.17 -13.70
C ILE A 294 8.97 1.81 -12.24
N GLY A 295 8.59 0.59 -11.87
CA GLY A 295 8.77 0.07 -10.51
C GLY A 295 9.22 -1.37 -10.47
N GLY A 296 9.57 -1.82 -9.27
CA GLY A 296 10.12 -3.14 -8.97
C GLY A 296 11.17 -3.07 -7.86
N GLU A 297 12.09 -4.05 -7.86
CA GLU A 297 13.15 -4.18 -6.85
C GLU A 297 12.60 -4.36 -5.44
N ASP A 298 11.54 -5.16 -5.31
CA ASP A 298 10.82 -5.34 -4.05
C ASP A 298 11.63 -6.15 -3.02
N HIS A 299 11.37 -5.91 -1.74
CA HIS A 299 11.86 -6.75 -0.66
C HIS A 299 11.04 -6.57 0.62
N LYS A 300 11.21 -7.50 1.55
CA LYS A 300 10.58 -7.42 2.85
C LYS A 300 11.08 -6.21 3.65
N SER A 301 10.14 -5.45 4.20
CA SER A 301 10.43 -4.21 4.93
C SER A 301 11.26 -4.49 6.19
N GLY A 302 12.25 -3.65 6.46
CA GLY A 302 13.13 -3.77 7.63
C GLY A 302 14.20 -4.88 7.56
N GLU A 303 14.26 -5.69 6.49
CA GLU A 303 15.28 -6.74 6.33
C GLU A 303 16.54 -6.28 5.57
N ALA A 304 16.48 -5.14 4.88
CA ALA A 304 17.60 -4.55 4.14
C ALA A 304 17.58 -3.01 4.21
N ASP A 305 18.75 -2.38 4.09
CA ASP A 305 18.95 -0.92 4.02
C ASP A 305 19.75 -0.55 2.76
N ASP A 306 19.29 -1.03 1.60
CA ASP A 306 19.93 -0.87 0.29
C ASP A 306 19.04 -0.14 -0.74
N GLY A 307 18.06 0.65 -0.27
CA GLY A 307 17.08 1.30 -1.14
C GLY A 307 17.67 2.27 -2.18
N ALA A 308 18.79 2.92 -1.87
CA ALA A 308 19.49 3.76 -2.85
C ALA A 308 20.10 2.92 -3.99
N GLN A 309 20.61 1.73 -3.68
CA GLN A 309 21.16 0.78 -4.63
C GLN A 309 20.06 0.18 -5.51
N ARG A 310 18.88 -0.12 -4.93
CA ARG A 310 17.69 -0.59 -5.66
C ARG A 310 17.17 0.46 -6.65
N LEU A 311 17.04 1.72 -6.24
CA LEU A 311 16.69 2.80 -7.17
C LEU A 311 17.72 2.98 -8.30
N ALA A 312 19.00 2.81 -8.00
CA ALA A 312 20.05 2.86 -9.02
C ALA A 312 20.02 1.64 -9.97
N ALA A 313 19.65 0.46 -9.46
CA ALA A 313 19.43 -0.74 -10.26
C ALA A 313 18.24 -0.57 -11.21
N LEU A 314 17.11 -0.06 -10.69
CA LEU A 314 15.91 0.24 -11.45
C LEU A 314 16.16 1.28 -12.56
N GLU A 315 16.93 2.34 -12.26
CA GLU A 315 17.29 3.33 -13.28
C GLU A 315 18.21 2.75 -14.36
N ARG A 316 19.19 1.91 -13.96
CA ARG A 316 20.06 1.22 -14.93
C ARG A 316 19.24 0.32 -15.83
N TRP A 317 18.35 -0.49 -15.24
CA TRP A 317 17.43 -1.35 -15.96
C TRP A 317 16.60 -0.55 -16.98
N ALA A 318 16.06 0.60 -16.56
CA ALA A 318 15.26 1.48 -17.42
C ALA A 318 16.06 2.03 -18.59
N ARG A 319 17.29 2.51 -18.35
CA ARG A 319 18.15 3.10 -19.39
C ARG A 319 18.64 2.07 -20.42
N GLU A 320 18.86 0.83 -20.00
CA GLU A 320 19.25 -0.26 -20.89
C GLU A 320 18.13 -0.68 -21.86
N ARG A 321 16.88 -0.50 -21.43
CA ARG A 321 15.68 -1.04 -22.11
C ARG A 321 14.83 0.01 -22.80
N LEU A 322 14.91 1.27 -22.37
CA LEU A 322 14.20 2.41 -22.96
C LEU A 322 15.20 3.44 -23.50
N PRO A 323 15.68 3.29 -24.76
CA PRO A 323 16.62 4.25 -25.35
C PRO A 323 16.08 5.68 -25.45
N ALA A 324 14.75 5.85 -25.45
CA ALA A 324 14.08 7.15 -25.48
C ALA A 324 13.99 7.84 -24.10
N LEU A 325 14.45 7.17 -23.03
CA LEU A 325 14.42 7.70 -21.67
C LEU A 325 15.27 8.97 -21.55
N ARG A 326 14.67 10.04 -21.03
CA ARG A 326 15.34 11.33 -20.80
C ARG A 326 15.64 11.54 -19.31
N GLU A 327 15.24 12.68 -18.78
CA GLU A 327 15.43 13.09 -17.40
C GLU A 327 14.58 12.24 -16.45
N VAL A 328 15.20 11.69 -15.41
CA VAL A 328 14.48 11.10 -14.26
C VAL A 328 14.05 12.23 -13.35
N THR A 329 12.74 12.42 -13.20
CA THR A 329 12.14 13.54 -12.46
C THR A 329 11.83 13.18 -11.02
N HIS A 330 11.48 11.92 -10.76
CA HIS A 330 11.08 11.44 -9.43
C HIS A 330 11.67 10.07 -9.15
N ARG A 331 11.93 9.80 -7.87
CA ARG A 331 12.33 8.50 -7.32
C ARG A 331 11.67 8.36 -5.96
N TRP A 332 11.00 7.24 -5.70
CA TRP A 332 10.35 7.00 -4.44
C TRP A 332 10.30 5.51 -4.10
N SER A 333 10.05 5.22 -2.83
CA SER A 333 9.65 3.88 -2.39
C SER A 333 8.26 3.92 -1.77
N GLY A 334 7.55 2.79 -1.74
CA GLY A 334 6.25 2.63 -1.09
C GLY A 334 6.18 1.31 -0.33
N GLN A 335 5.20 1.16 0.57
CA GLN A 335 5.01 -0.06 1.35
C GLN A 335 3.68 -0.73 1.00
N VAL A 336 3.75 -2.00 0.63
CA VAL A 336 2.60 -2.88 0.38
C VAL A 336 2.51 -3.94 1.46
N LEU A 337 1.32 -4.51 1.66
CA LEU A 337 1.14 -5.67 2.55
C LEU A 337 0.80 -6.89 1.72
N GLU A 338 1.72 -7.84 1.67
CA GLU A 338 1.57 -9.10 0.95
C GLU A 338 0.73 -10.08 1.76
N PRO A 339 -0.48 -10.45 1.30
CA PRO A 339 -1.31 -11.44 1.96
C PRO A 339 -0.75 -12.85 1.72
N SER A 340 -0.96 -13.74 2.68
CA SER A 340 -0.42 -15.12 2.60
C SER A 340 -1.02 -15.97 1.48
N ASP A 341 -2.12 -15.54 0.88
CA ASP A 341 -2.88 -16.28 -0.14
C ASP A 341 -3.24 -15.39 -1.34
N PHE A 342 -2.40 -14.38 -1.63
CA PHE A 342 -2.43 -13.53 -2.84
C PHE A 342 -3.59 -12.54 -2.95
N VAL A 343 -4.58 -12.61 -2.05
CA VAL A 343 -5.81 -11.80 -2.14
C VAL A 343 -5.99 -10.89 -0.94
N GLY A 344 -6.54 -9.68 -1.17
CA GLY A 344 -6.90 -8.73 -0.13
C GLY A 344 -7.79 -9.27 0.98
N PHE A 345 -7.71 -8.66 2.16
CA PHE A 345 -8.65 -8.86 3.27
C PHE A 345 -9.63 -7.69 3.30
N ILE A 346 -10.86 -7.94 2.86
CA ILE A 346 -11.90 -6.93 2.68
C ILE A 346 -13.21 -7.48 3.24
N GLY A 347 -13.77 -6.81 4.24
CA GLY A 347 -15.06 -7.20 4.84
C GLY A 347 -15.03 -7.12 6.36
N ARG A 348 -15.92 -7.87 7.02
CA ARG A 348 -16.07 -7.85 8.49
C ARG A 348 -14.81 -8.33 9.20
N SER A 349 -14.39 -7.57 10.21
CA SER A 349 -13.34 -8.01 11.14
C SER A 349 -13.77 -9.30 11.82
N PRO A 350 -12.86 -10.28 12.05
CA PRO A 350 -13.25 -11.56 12.62
C PRO A 350 -14.01 -11.42 13.96
N GLY A 351 -15.24 -11.94 14.01
CA GLY A 351 -16.07 -11.91 15.21
C GLY A 351 -16.76 -10.56 15.50
N GLU A 352 -16.64 -9.59 14.59
CA GLU A 352 -17.25 -8.25 14.72
C GLU A 352 -18.31 -8.05 13.62
N GLU A 353 -19.49 -7.57 14.00
CA GLU A 353 -20.58 -7.31 13.03
C GLU A 353 -20.48 -5.93 12.38
N HIS A 354 -20.07 -4.93 13.18
CA HIS A 354 -20.09 -3.50 12.84
C HIS A 354 -18.70 -2.90 12.60
N LEU A 355 -17.67 -3.74 12.48
CA LEU A 355 -16.30 -3.34 12.19
C LEU A 355 -15.83 -4.04 10.91
N PHE A 356 -15.46 -3.25 9.91
CA PHE A 356 -14.95 -3.71 8.63
C PHE A 356 -13.48 -3.32 8.48
N ILE A 357 -12.72 -4.11 7.72
CA ILE A 357 -11.32 -3.84 7.41
C ILE A 357 -11.07 -3.91 5.90
N VAL A 358 -10.07 -3.14 5.45
CA VAL A 358 -9.47 -3.22 4.11
C VAL A 358 -7.95 -3.26 4.28
N SER A 359 -7.32 -4.37 3.90
CA SER A 359 -5.90 -4.65 4.17
C SER A 359 -5.33 -5.70 3.20
N GLY A 360 -3.99 -5.84 3.17
CA GLY A 360 -3.32 -6.97 2.52
C GLY A 360 -3.43 -6.93 1.01
N ASP A 361 -3.26 -5.76 0.43
CA ASP A 361 -3.60 -5.48 -0.95
C ASP A 361 -2.48 -5.75 -1.96
N SER A 362 -1.32 -6.23 -1.52
CA SER A 362 -0.14 -6.50 -2.36
C SER A 362 0.21 -5.27 -3.24
N GLY A 363 0.73 -5.48 -4.45
CA GLY A 363 0.91 -4.43 -5.46
C GLY A 363 -0.38 -3.82 -6.01
N GLN A 364 -1.55 -4.31 -5.59
CA GLN A 364 -2.84 -4.10 -6.24
C GLN A 364 -3.82 -3.21 -5.45
N GLY A 365 -3.30 -2.38 -4.55
CA GLY A 365 -4.09 -1.52 -3.65
C GLY A 365 -5.10 -0.59 -4.30
N ILE A 366 -4.88 -0.14 -5.54
CA ILE A 366 -5.84 0.72 -6.25
C ILE A 366 -7.10 -0.06 -6.61
N THR A 367 -6.92 -1.21 -7.26
CA THR A 367 -8.02 -2.10 -7.64
C THR A 367 -8.72 -2.67 -6.41
N ASN A 368 -7.97 -3.20 -5.44
CA ASN A 368 -8.54 -3.76 -4.22
C ASN A 368 -9.29 -2.71 -3.38
N GLY A 369 -8.83 -1.46 -3.38
CA GLY A 369 -9.55 -0.35 -2.75
C GLY A 369 -10.89 -0.01 -3.42
N LEU A 370 -10.98 -0.14 -4.74
CA LEU A 370 -12.23 0.03 -5.49
C LEU A 370 -13.19 -1.15 -5.25
N VAL A 371 -12.67 -2.38 -5.22
CA VAL A 371 -13.44 -3.58 -4.81
C VAL A 371 -14.01 -3.38 -3.40
N ALA A 372 -13.21 -2.86 -2.48
CA ALA A 372 -13.65 -2.57 -1.12
C ALA A 372 -14.84 -1.61 -1.07
N GLY A 373 -14.85 -0.61 -1.95
CA GLY A 373 -15.97 0.32 -2.08
C GLY A 373 -17.29 -0.40 -2.31
N MET A 374 -17.35 -1.24 -3.34
CA MET A 374 -18.56 -2.00 -3.69
C MET A 374 -18.90 -3.05 -2.61
N LEU A 375 -17.91 -3.84 -2.20
CA LEU A 375 -18.12 -4.97 -1.29
C LEU A 375 -18.60 -4.49 0.08
N ILE A 376 -17.94 -3.51 0.70
CA ILE A 376 -18.33 -3.04 2.04
C ILE A 376 -19.67 -2.30 1.99
N ALA A 377 -19.95 -1.53 0.92
CA ALA A 377 -21.26 -0.93 0.75
C ALA A 377 -22.37 -1.99 0.70
N ASP A 378 -22.19 -3.08 -0.07
CA ASP A 378 -23.14 -4.20 -0.10
C ASP A 378 -23.36 -4.81 1.30
N LEU A 379 -22.27 -5.05 2.05
CA LEU A 379 -22.36 -5.62 3.39
C LEU A 379 -23.10 -4.70 4.38
N VAL A 380 -22.85 -3.40 4.33
CA VAL A 380 -23.50 -2.40 5.20
C VAL A 380 -24.97 -2.18 4.81
N MET A 381 -25.29 -2.21 3.52
CA MET A 381 -26.65 -1.91 3.04
C MET A 381 -27.57 -3.13 3.02
N THR A 382 -27.03 -4.30 2.73
CA THR A 382 -27.84 -5.52 2.46
C THR A 382 -27.45 -6.71 3.33
N GLY A 383 -26.30 -6.67 3.98
CA GLY A 383 -25.80 -7.75 4.83
C GLY A 383 -24.95 -8.81 4.10
N ALA A 384 -24.93 -8.82 2.76
CA ALA A 384 -24.20 -9.81 1.97
C ALA A 384 -23.62 -9.21 0.68
N SER A 385 -22.54 -9.80 0.17
CA SER A 385 -21.95 -9.44 -1.12
C SER A 385 -21.60 -10.70 -1.92
N PRO A 386 -21.75 -10.71 -3.26
CA PRO A 386 -21.39 -11.87 -4.08
C PRO A 386 -19.90 -12.24 -3.99
N TRP A 387 -19.05 -11.29 -3.57
CA TRP A 387 -17.60 -11.48 -3.48
C TRP A 387 -17.09 -11.64 -2.04
N GLU A 388 -17.97 -11.74 -1.04
CA GLU A 388 -17.57 -11.84 0.37
C GLU A 388 -16.61 -13.01 0.62
N ASP A 389 -16.89 -14.20 0.05
CA ASP A 389 -16.06 -15.40 0.23
C ASP A 389 -14.64 -15.29 -0.33
N VAL A 390 -14.42 -14.40 -1.30
CA VAL A 390 -13.09 -14.15 -1.89
C VAL A 390 -12.22 -13.44 -0.85
N TYR A 391 -12.75 -12.38 -0.24
CA TYR A 391 -11.97 -11.41 0.53
C TYR A 391 -12.16 -11.48 2.05
N ALA A 392 -13.11 -12.27 2.57
CA ALA A 392 -13.46 -12.31 3.98
C ALA A 392 -12.23 -12.38 4.91
N PRO A 393 -12.02 -11.42 5.83
CA PRO A 393 -10.90 -11.42 6.78
C PRO A 393 -10.80 -12.69 7.64
N ALA A 394 -11.95 -13.28 7.96
CA ALA A 394 -12.06 -14.51 8.74
C ALA A 394 -11.76 -15.79 7.94
N ARG A 395 -11.51 -15.69 6.62
CA ARG A 395 -11.24 -16.86 5.77
C ARG A 395 -10.06 -17.68 6.29
N LYS A 396 -10.15 -18.99 6.10
CA LYS A 396 -9.11 -19.94 6.48
C LYS A 396 -8.04 -19.98 5.40
N ILE A 397 -6.79 -19.81 5.81
CA ILE A 397 -5.63 -20.00 4.95
C ILE A 397 -5.30 -21.49 4.92
N GLN A 398 -5.11 -22.06 3.73
CA GLN A 398 -4.74 -23.48 3.60
C GLN A 398 -3.32 -23.72 4.16
N LYS A 399 -3.12 -24.84 4.85
CA LYS A 399 -1.85 -25.14 5.54
C LYS A 399 -0.65 -25.46 4.63
N ASN A 400 -0.87 -25.58 3.32
CA ASN A 400 0.17 -25.95 2.34
C ASN A 400 0.94 -24.76 1.77
N ILE A 401 0.76 -23.55 2.32
CA ILE A 401 1.53 -22.35 1.97
C ILE A 401 2.85 -22.36 2.77
N GLY A 402 3.68 -23.37 2.52
CA GLY A 402 4.90 -23.64 3.28
C GLY A 402 5.94 -22.52 3.18
N GLU A 403 6.02 -21.86 2.02
CA GLU A 403 6.99 -20.79 1.74
C GLU A 403 6.67 -19.51 2.52
N PHE A 404 5.43 -19.00 2.46
CA PHE A 404 5.01 -17.84 3.24
C PHE A 404 5.22 -18.03 4.75
N ILE A 405 4.93 -19.23 5.28
CA ILE A 405 5.17 -19.54 6.68
C ILE A 405 6.68 -19.54 6.98
N SER A 406 7.53 -20.11 6.12
CA SER A 406 8.98 -20.11 6.36
C SER A 406 9.65 -18.74 6.25
N GLU A 407 9.15 -17.87 5.37
CA GLU A 407 9.66 -16.50 5.16
C GLU A 407 9.13 -15.50 6.20
N ASN A 408 7.94 -15.74 6.75
CA ASN A 408 7.29 -14.89 7.76
C ASN A 408 7.30 -15.45 9.19
N ILE A 409 7.98 -16.58 9.45
CA ILE A 409 8.46 -16.94 10.81
C ILE A 409 9.64 -16.02 11.17
N THR A 410 9.34 -14.75 11.37
CA THR A 410 10.26 -13.74 11.89
C THR A 410 10.32 -13.66 13.43
N PRO A 411 9.36 -14.18 14.26
CA PRO A 411 9.47 -14.01 15.71
C PRO A 411 10.78 -14.55 16.30
N LEU A 412 11.30 -15.68 15.80
CA LEU A 412 12.52 -16.28 16.32
C LEU A 412 13.80 -15.54 15.87
N LYS A 413 13.84 -14.98 14.66
CA LYS A 413 14.96 -14.15 14.17
C LYS A 413 15.02 -12.81 14.93
N ASN A 414 13.88 -12.16 15.13
CA ASN A 414 13.78 -10.90 15.88
C ASN A 414 14.24 -11.04 17.33
N PHE A 415 13.99 -12.20 17.97
CA PHE A 415 14.51 -12.51 19.30
C PHE A 415 16.03 -12.75 19.32
N ALA A 416 16.59 -13.41 18.30
CA ALA A 416 18.05 -13.60 18.19
C ALA A 416 18.79 -12.28 17.97
N GLU A 417 18.18 -11.32 17.27
CA GLU A 417 18.69 -9.95 17.17
C GLU A 417 18.71 -9.21 18.52
N TYR A 418 18.02 -9.70 19.56
CA TYR A 418 18.25 -9.18 20.94
C TYR A 418 19.66 -9.38 21.47
N LEU A 419 20.45 -10.23 20.80
CA LEU A 419 21.78 -10.59 21.24
C LEU A 419 22.90 -9.92 20.40
N THR A 420 22.58 -9.24 19.28
CA THR A 420 23.59 -8.78 18.30
C THR A 420 23.85 -7.27 18.25
N ALA A 421 23.11 -6.44 19.01
CA ALA A 421 23.30 -4.99 19.01
C ALA A 421 24.67 -4.57 19.58
N SER A 422 25.34 -3.62 18.93
CA SER A 422 26.61 -3.05 19.42
C SER A 422 26.38 -2.16 20.63
N GLU A 423 27.37 -2.06 21.52
CA GLU A 423 27.30 -1.11 22.65
C GLU A 423 27.07 0.32 22.16
N ILE A 424 26.40 1.14 22.99
CA ILE A 424 26.04 2.53 22.68
C ILE A 424 27.24 3.48 22.42
N ALA A 425 28.48 3.03 22.63
CA ALA A 425 29.65 3.79 22.26
C ALA A 425 29.68 4.10 20.74
N GLY A 426 30.07 5.32 20.36
CA GLY A 426 30.19 5.73 18.96
C GLY A 426 28.91 6.28 18.33
N VAL A 427 27.81 6.47 19.08
CA VAL A 427 26.57 7.05 18.52
C VAL A 427 26.79 8.52 18.18
N GLU A 428 27.70 9.18 18.90
CA GLU A 428 28.26 10.48 18.58
C GLU A 428 28.84 10.55 17.16
N HIS A 429 29.33 9.43 16.62
CA HIS A 429 29.93 9.35 15.28
C HIS A 429 28.94 9.07 14.15
N LEU A 430 27.64 8.90 14.45
CA LEU A 430 26.61 8.82 13.41
C LEU A 430 26.68 10.07 12.54
N ARG A 431 26.77 9.89 11.22
CA ARG A 431 26.70 11.01 10.28
C ARG A 431 25.23 11.40 10.07
N PRO A 432 24.94 12.64 9.65
CA PRO A 432 23.58 13.03 9.28
C PRO A 432 22.97 12.06 8.27
N GLY A 433 21.78 11.56 8.59
CA GLY A 433 21.02 10.58 7.82
C GLY A 433 21.31 9.11 8.12
N GLU A 434 22.21 8.82 9.06
CA GLU A 434 22.51 7.45 9.51
C GLU A 434 21.73 7.08 10.76
N GLY A 435 21.34 5.80 10.83
CA GLY A 435 20.74 5.20 12.01
C GLY A 435 21.26 3.79 12.23
N ARG A 436 21.24 3.36 13.49
CA ARG A 436 21.66 2.02 13.89
C ARG A 436 20.99 1.59 15.19
N LEU A 437 20.89 0.28 15.36
CA LEU A 437 20.48 -0.33 16.62
C LEU A 437 21.68 -0.42 17.56
N VAL A 438 21.54 0.13 18.76
CA VAL A 438 22.53 0.02 19.83
C VAL A 438 21.90 -0.55 21.11
N ARG A 439 22.75 -0.97 22.05
CA ARG A 439 22.32 -1.43 23.38
C ARG A 439 22.91 -0.58 24.51
N SER A 440 22.10 -0.36 25.54
CA SER A 440 22.51 0.14 26.85
C SER A 440 21.97 -0.81 27.93
N GLY A 441 22.85 -1.64 28.49
CA GLY A 441 22.43 -2.76 29.35
C GLY A 441 21.52 -3.74 28.61
N LEU A 442 20.31 -3.96 29.12
CA LEU A 442 19.27 -4.79 28.49
C LEU A 442 18.35 -4.01 27.54
N LYS A 443 18.47 -2.67 27.48
CA LYS A 443 17.62 -1.83 26.62
C LYS A 443 18.23 -1.75 25.22
N LYS A 444 17.40 -2.00 24.20
CA LYS A 444 17.73 -1.68 22.81
C LYS A 444 17.26 -0.28 22.45
N ILE A 445 18.11 0.40 21.71
CA ILE A 445 17.97 1.80 21.38
C ILE A 445 18.04 1.94 19.87
N ALA A 446 17.00 2.53 19.30
CA ALA A 446 16.99 3.06 17.96
C ALA A 446 17.68 4.42 18.00
N ALA A 447 18.93 4.48 17.52
CA ALA A 447 19.73 5.70 17.48
C ALA A 447 19.88 6.15 16.04
N CYS A 448 19.45 7.37 15.72
CA CYS A 448 19.65 7.95 14.40
C CYS A 448 20.05 9.42 14.51
N ARG A 449 20.80 9.90 13.53
CA ARG A 449 21.04 11.33 13.35
C ARG A 449 20.25 11.79 12.14
N ASP A 450 19.32 12.72 12.35
CA ASP A 450 18.56 13.28 11.23
C ASP A 450 19.48 14.06 10.27
N ARG A 451 18.95 14.45 9.11
CA ARG A 451 19.73 15.19 8.10
C ARG A 451 20.13 16.59 8.54
N ASN A 452 19.47 17.15 9.54
CA ASN A 452 19.84 18.43 10.15
C ASN A 452 20.96 18.26 11.19
N GLY A 453 21.34 17.01 11.49
CA GLY A 453 22.41 16.67 12.42
C GLY A 453 21.93 16.42 13.85
N HIS A 454 20.62 16.46 14.14
CA HIS A 454 20.13 16.17 15.49
C HIS A 454 20.14 14.67 15.76
N LEU A 455 20.65 14.30 16.93
CA LEU A 455 20.67 12.92 17.39
C LEU A 455 19.34 12.60 18.09
N HIS A 456 18.65 11.58 17.60
CA HIS A 456 17.42 11.04 18.18
C HIS A 456 17.68 9.66 18.76
N LEU A 457 17.15 9.43 19.96
CA LEU A 457 17.33 8.18 20.70
C LEU A 457 15.97 7.74 21.25
N HIS A 458 15.50 6.58 20.79
CA HIS A 458 14.24 5.99 21.25
C HIS A 458 14.41 4.51 21.56
N SER A 459 13.40 3.93 22.21
CA SER A 459 13.26 2.49 22.33
C SER A 459 13.21 1.87 20.93
N ALA A 460 14.02 0.84 20.69
CA ALA A 460 13.94 0.09 19.44
C ALA A 460 12.69 -0.81 19.35
N SER A 461 11.87 -0.86 20.40
CA SER A 461 10.67 -1.69 20.46
C SER A 461 9.49 -0.96 19.85
N CYS A 462 8.98 -1.47 18.73
CA CYS A 462 7.75 -1.02 18.11
C CYS A 462 6.60 -1.02 19.12
N THR A 463 5.83 0.08 19.19
CA THR A 463 4.71 0.25 20.13
C THR A 463 3.47 -0.58 19.80
N HIS A 464 3.45 -1.28 18.66
CA HIS A 464 2.38 -2.22 18.33
C HIS A 464 2.52 -3.54 19.09
N LEU A 465 3.52 -4.37 18.74
CA LEU A 465 3.72 -5.71 19.31
C LEU A 465 5.17 -5.99 19.76
N GLY A 466 5.97 -4.93 19.93
CA GLY A 466 7.31 -5.03 20.50
C GLY A 466 8.42 -5.50 19.56
N CYS A 467 8.13 -5.63 18.25
CA CYS A 467 9.16 -5.96 17.27
C CYS A 467 10.26 -4.90 17.22
N VAL A 468 11.48 -5.33 16.94
CA VAL A 468 12.63 -4.44 16.80
C VAL A 468 12.47 -3.66 15.49
N VAL A 469 12.63 -2.34 15.54
CA VAL A 469 12.58 -1.48 14.34
C VAL A 469 13.95 -1.37 13.68
N HIS A 470 13.97 -1.11 12.38
CA HIS A 470 15.18 -1.05 11.56
C HIS A 470 15.26 0.29 10.83
N TRP A 471 16.47 0.86 10.74
CA TRP A 471 16.65 2.13 10.06
C TRP A 471 16.49 1.97 8.56
N ASN A 472 15.71 2.85 7.94
CA ASN A 472 15.57 3.00 6.51
C ASN A 472 16.27 4.30 6.10
N ALA A 473 17.49 4.20 5.58
CA ALA A 473 18.29 5.35 5.21
C ALA A 473 17.74 6.08 3.98
N LEU A 474 16.94 5.42 3.13
CA LEU A 474 16.31 6.09 2.00
C LEU A 474 15.19 7.02 2.46
N GLU A 475 14.22 6.50 3.22
CA GLU A 475 13.04 7.26 3.66
C GLU A 475 13.27 8.06 4.94
N GLN A 476 14.39 7.84 5.62
CA GLN A 476 14.77 8.52 6.87
C GLN A 476 13.78 8.22 7.99
N CYS A 477 13.40 6.95 8.14
CA CYS A 477 12.45 6.48 9.13
C CYS A 477 12.88 5.13 9.73
N TRP A 478 12.18 4.70 10.77
CA TRP A 478 12.32 3.39 11.38
C TRP A 478 11.18 2.47 10.92
N ASP A 479 11.52 1.39 10.25
CA ASP A 479 10.57 0.39 9.73
C ASP A 479 10.44 -0.80 10.69
N CYS A 480 9.21 -1.22 10.96
CA CYS A 480 8.91 -2.43 11.72
C CYS A 480 8.67 -3.62 10.76
N PRO A 481 9.55 -4.64 10.77
CA PRO A 481 9.50 -5.74 9.80
C PRO A 481 8.33 -6.70 10.01
N CYS A 482 7.66 -6.63 11.16
CA CYS A 482 6.57 -7.55 11.50
C CYS A 482 5.26 -7.18 10.79
N HIS A 483 4.80 -5.94 10.98
CA HIS A 483 3.44 -5.54 10.60
C HIS A 483 3.40 -4.20 9.86
N GLY A 484 4.57 -3.65 9.50
CA GLY A 484 4.69 -2.50 8.63
C GLY A 484 4.53 -1.14 9.30
N SER A 485 4.58 -1.05 10.63
CA SER A 485 4.64 0.25 11.31
C SER A 485 5.89 1.01 10.93
N GLN A 486 5.77 2.33 10.79
CA GLN A 486 6.90 3.20 10.49
C GLN A 486 6.91 4.38 11.44
N PHE A 487 8.11 4.82 11.84
CA PHE A 487 8.29 5.92 12.77
C PHE A 487 9.29 6.93 12.22
N ALA A 488 9.01 8.22 12.42
CA ALA A 488 9.92 9.30 12.10
C ALA A 488 11.20 9.23 12.96
N PRO A 489 12.26 9.99 12.63
CA PRO A 489 13.47 10.05 13.45
C PRO A 489 13.21 10.37 14.93
N ASP A 490 12.24 11.25 15.20
CA ASP A 490 11.81 11.66 16.55
C ASP A 490 10.85 10.67 17.24
N GLY A 491 10.66 9.49 16.63
CA GLY A 491 9.80 8.43 17.15
C GLY A 491 8.32 8.56 16.79
N THR A 492 7.87 9.65 16.16
CA THR A 492 6.46 9.85 15.78
C THR A 492 5.95 8.74 14.85
N ALA A 493 4.77 8.18 15.10
CA ALA A 493 4.20 7.11 14.27
C ALA A 493 3.67 7.62 12.92
N LEU A 494 4.36 7.27 11.83
CA LEU A 494 4.02 7.65 10.45
C LEU A 494 2.99 6.70 9.83
N ASN A 495 3.21 5.39 10.02
CA ASN A 495 2.37 4.34 9.48
C ASN A 495 1.93 3.35 10.56
N GLY A 496 0.68 2.88 10.42
CA GLY A 496 0.07 1.89 11.29
C GLY A 496 0.70 0.50 11.13
N PRO A 497 0.36 -0.46 11.99
CA PRO A 497 -0.71 -0.39 13.00
C PRO A 497 -0.35 0.40 14.27
N ALA A 498 0.92 0.75 14.48
CA ALA A 498 1.30 1.62 15.59
C ALA A 498 0.62 3.00 15.52
N VAL A 499 0.08 3.42 16.67
CA VAL A 499 -0.52 4.75 16.85
C VAL A 499 0.34 5.62 17.75
N SER A 500 0.92 5.04 18.79
CA SER A 500 1.80 5.74 19.73
C SER A 500 3.23 5.87 19.19
N PRO A 501 3.95 6.96 19.51
CA PRO A 501 5.36 7.12 19.14
C PRO A 501 6.25 6.07 19.82
N LEU A 502 7.46 5.85 19.30
CA LEU A 502 8.47 5.03 19.98
C LEU A 502 8.75 5.57 21.39
N GLY A 503 8.88 4.68 22.36
CA GLY A 503 9.08 5.07 23.75
C GLY A 503 10.38 5.81 23.97
N ASP A 504 10.35 6.84 24.82
CA ASP A 504 11.54 7.60 25.19
C ASP A 504 12.57 6.75 25.93
N ILE A 505 13.83 7.13 25.82
CA ILE A 505 14.91 6.59 26.64
C ILE A 505 15.65 7.73 27.35
N GLU A 506 16.09 7.47 28.58
CA GLU A 506 17.03 8.36 29.25
C GLU A 506 18.35 8.38 28.47
N LYS A 507 18.85 9.59 28.16
CA LYS A 507 20.18 9.75 27.58
C LYS A 507 21.20 9.08 28.53
N PRO A 508 22.03 8.13 28.05
CA PRO A 508 23.09 7.57 28.87
C PRO A 508 24.05 8.68 29.33
N ALA A 509 24.48 8.64 30.60
CA ALA A 509 25.37 9.65 31.20
C ALA A 509 26.68 9.91 30.42
N ASN A 510 27.11 8.95 29.58
CA ASN A 510 28.31 9.08 28.75
C ASN A 510 28.12 9.96 27.50
N LEU A 511 26.87 10.27 27.10
CA LEU A 511 26.56 11.16 25.98
C LEU A 511 26.32 12.61 26.42
N GLU A 512 25.93 12.84 27.67
CA GLU A 512 25.78 14.19 28.25
C GLU A 512 27.11 14.94 28.39
N ALA A 513 28.24 14.23 28.42
CA ALA A 513 29.57 14.82 28.55
C ALA A 513 30.20 15.26 27.21
N ALA A 514 29.53 15.02 26.08
CA ALA A 514 30.04 15.23 24.72
C ALA A 514 29.27 16.27 23.88
N GLU A 515 28.17 16.82 24.40
CA GLU A 515 27.49 18.04 23.92
C GLU A 515 28.09 19.27 24.60
#